data_AF-A0A353R741-F1
#
_entry.id   AF-A0A353R741-F1
#
_cell.length_a   1.000
_cell.length_b   1.000
_cell.length_c   1.000
_cell.angle_alpha   90.00
_cell.angle_beta   90.00
_cell.angle_gamma   90.00
#
_symmetry.space_group_name_H-M   'P 1'
#
loop_
_entity.id
_entity.type
_entity.pdbx_description
1 polymer ?
#
loop_
_entity_poly.entity_id
_entity_poly.type
_entity_poly.pdbx_seq_one_letter_code
_entity_poly.pdbx_strand_id
1 'polypeptide(L)'
;MKRIILLITICFSASLEAGAQDVPDSLWNDANAHYANAQYQEALENYLKIEGSGKESPDLYYNIGNTYFKMRYIAYAILYYEKALRLEPNNPDIIYNLQVAREQCIDRIEPVPTFFVTEWIRKSHQILSSGIWAAISIGLLVLALFLFLVFLFARGVRLRKASFILSIVVLLFAIMSTVFAWQSRKEATREDLAIVLAAVSSVRSAPGTQGKDLLVIHEV
;
A
#
# COMPACT_ATOMS: atom_id res chain seq x y z
N MET A 1 13.47 37.42 -7.27
CA MET A 1 14.00 36.03 -7.29
C MET A 1 14.42 35.53 -5.90
N LYS A 2 15.27 36.25 -5.15
CA LYS A 2 15.68 35.84 -3.78
C LYS A 2 14.53 35.66 -2.77
N ARG A 3 13.47 36.48 -2.85
CA ARG A 3 12.27 36.37 -1.99
C ARG A 3 11.38 35.15 -2.29
N ILE A 4 11.37 34.68 -3.54
CA ILE A 4 10.60 33.50 -3.95
C ILE A 4 11.33 32.23 -3.50
N ILE A 5 12.67 32.21 -3.61
CA ILE A 5 13.49 31.10 -3.09
C ILE A 5 13.35 30.98 -1.57
N LEU A 6 13.33 32.11 -0.84
CA LEU A 6 13.14 32.13 0.61
C LEU A 6 11.77 31.56 1.04
N LEU A 7 10.70 31.91 0.32
CA LEU A 7 9.35 31.40 0.59
C LEU A 7 9.23 29.89 0.30
N ILE A 8 9.90 29.39 -0.75
CA ILE A 8 9.94 27.95 -1.07
C ILE A 8 10.71 27.18 0.01
N THR A 9 11.83 27.71 0.51
CA THR A 9 12.59 27.08 1.61
C THR A 9 11.83 27.06 2.94
N ILE A 10 11.05 28.11 3.24
CA ILE A 10 10.24 28.18 4.48
C ILE A 10 9.05 27.21 4.40
N CYS A 11 8.40 27.07 3.24
CA CYS A 11 7.37 26.06 3.03
C CYS A 11 7.92 24.62 3.06
N PHE A 12 9.17 24.42 2.63
CA PHE A 12 9.82 23.11 2.68
C PHE A 12 10.20 22.69 4.10
N SER A 13 10.65 23.63 4.95
CA SER A 13 10.94 23.33 6.36
C SER A 13 9.69 23.12 7.22
N ALA A 14 8.57 23.79 6.90
CA ALA A 14 7.30 23.60 7.62
C ALA A 14 6.61 22.26 7.30
N SER A 15 7.05 21.55 6.26
CA SER A 15 6.52 20.24 5.87
C SER A 15 7.21 19.07 6.60
N LEU A 16 8.21 19.35 7.44
CA LEU A 16 9.05 18.35 8.11
C LEU A 16 8.74 18.14 9.60
N GLU A 17 7.66 18.75 10.11
CA GLU A 17 7.08 18.41 11.41
C GLU A 17 5.83 17.55 11.22
N ALA A 18 5.99 16.43 10.50
CA ALA A 18 5.00 15.36 10.47
C ALA A 18 5.27 14.42 11.65
N GLY A 19 4.62 14.72 12.78
CA GLY A 19 4.35 13.89 13.96
C GLY A 19 5.11 12.58 14.14
N ALA A 20 6.28 12.64 14.77
CA ALA A 20 6.71 11.55 15.65
C ALA A 20 5.96 11.72 16.98
N GLN A 21 4.76 11.16 17.10
CA GLN A 21 4.12 11.04 18.41
C GLN A 21 4.90 9.97 19.19
N ASP A 22 5.75 10.39 20.13
CA ASP A 22 6.59 9.53 20.98
C ASP A 22 5.78 8.36 21.54
N VAL A 23 6.01 7.14 21.02
CA VAL A 23 5.53 5.88 21.61
C VAL A 23 5.92 5.93 23.08
N PRO A 24 5.00 5.62 24.04
CA PRO A 24 5.47 5.35 25.38
C PRO A 24 6.40 4.15 25.27
N ASP A 25 7.71 4.39 25.18
CA ASP A 25 8.72 3.37 24.90
C ASP A 25 8.60 2.21 25.89
N SER A 26 8.10 2.49 27.10
CA SER A 26 7.76 1.48 28.11
C SER A 26 6.70 0.49 27.61
N LEU A 27 5.55 0.94 27.10
CA LEU A 27 4.47 0.03 26.66
C LEU A 27 4.91 -0.86 25.51
N TRP A 28 5.69 -0.31 24.57
CA TRP A 28 6.23 -1.09 23.45
C TRP A 28 7.20 -2.17 23.91
N ASN A 29 8.14 -1.80 24.79
CA ASN A 29 9.11 -2.75 25.33
C ASN A 29 8.45 -3.81 26.21
N ASP A 30 7.46 -3.44 27.02
CA ASP A 30 6.68 -4.35 27.84
C ASP A 30 5.88 -5.33 26.97
N ALA A 31 5.24 -4.85 25.89
CA ALA A 31 4.54 -5.71 24.94
C ALA A 31 5.48 -6.72 24.26
N ASN A 32 6.65 -6.26 23.79
CA ASN A 32 7.67 -7.13 23.21
C ASN A 32 8.19 -8.16 24.21
N ALA A 33 8.40 -7.77 25.48
CA ALA A 33 8.85 -8.65 26.54
C ALA A 33 7.80 -9.72 26.85
N HIS A 34 6.53 -9.34 27.00
CA HIS A 34 5.43 -10.29 27.17
C HIS A 34 5.33 -11.25 25.98
N TYR A 35 5.45 -10.75 24.75
CA TYR A 35 5.44 -11.58 23.56
C TYR A 35 6.59 -12.60 23.57
N ALA A 36 7.81 -12.15 23.88
CA ALA A 36 9.00 -13.01 23.97
C ALA A 36 8.86 -14.09 25.07
N ASN A 37 8.14 -13.78 26.15
CA ASN A 37 7.83 -14.72 27.23
C ASN A 37 6.58 -15.57 26.96
N ALA A 38 6.04 -15.56 25.74
CA ALA A 38 4.81 -16.27 25.34
C ALA A 38 3.53 -15.85 26.11
N GLN A 39 3.56 -14.69 26.76
CA GLN A 39 2.44 -14.06 27.44
C GLN A 39 1.63 -13.23 26.42
N TYR A 40 0.98 -13.94 25.49
CA TYR A 40 0.37 -13.31 24.32
C TYR A 40 -0.82 -12.41 24.65
N GLN A 41 -1.59 -12.73 25.69
CA GLN A 41 -2.74 -11.91 26.10
C GLN A 41 -2.26 -10.54 26.62
N GLU A 42 -1.25 -10.53 27.48
CA GLU A 42 -0.67 -9.32 28.05
C GLU A 42 0.05 -8.49 26.98
N ALA A 43 0.75 -9.16 26.06
CA ALA A 43 1.35 -8.50 24.90
C ALA A 43 0.29 -7.79 24.05
N LEU A 44 -0.81 -8.48 23.74
CA LEU A 44 -1.92 -7.95 22.96
C LEU A 44 -2.53 -6.72 23.64
N GLU A 45 -2.82 -6.81 24.93
CA GLU A 45 -3.39 -5.68 25.70
C GLU A 45 -2.51 -4.43 25.64
N ASN A 46 -1.20 -4.59 25.75
CA ASN A 46 -0.27 -3.46 25.66
C ASN A 46 -0.19 -2.90 24.24
N TYR A 47 -0.13 -3.74 23.21
CA TYR A 47 -0.18 -3.25 21.83
C TYR A 47 -1.50 -2.54 21.51
N LEU A 48 -2.65 -3.05 21.97
CA LEU A 48 -3.95 -2.41 21.76
C LEU A 48 -4.08 -1.08 22.51
N LYS A 49 -3.41 -0.89 23.66
CA LYS A 49 -3.30 0.43 24.29
C LYS A 49 -2.50 1.42 23.43
N ILE A 50 -1.43 0.95 22.79
CA ILE A 50 -0.64 1.78 21.85
C ILE A 50 -1.51 2.16 20.66
N GLU A 51 -2.21 1.21 20.05
CA GLU A 51 -3.16 1.47 18.96
C GLU A 51 -4.27 2.45 19.40
N GLY A 52 -4.84 2.24 20.58
CA GLY A 52 -5.89 3.10 21.16
C GLY A 52 -5.44 4.53 21.44
N SER A 53 -4.13 4.81 21.48
CA SER A 53 -3.58 6.16 21.54
C SER A 53 -3.59 6.90 20.18
N GLY A 54 -4.11 6.27 19.12
CA GLY A 54 -4.16 6.80 17.76
C GLY A 54 -2.90 6.49 16.94
N LYS A 55 -2.04 5.59 17.44
CA LYS A 55 -0.79 5.25 16.75
C LYS A 55 -0.98 4.15 15.74
N GLU A 56 -0.42 4.38 14.58
CA GLU A 56 -0.43 3.45 13.47
C GLU A 56 1.01 3.30 12.96
N SER A 57 1.52 2.07 12.94
CA SER A 57 2.80 1.75 12.32
C SER A 57 2.76 0.32 11.76
N PRO A 58 3.54 0.01 10.70
CA PRO A 58 3.64 -1.34 10.18
C PRO A 58 4.04 -2.34 11.28
N ASP A 59 5.03 -1.98 12.10
CA ASP A 59 5.54 -2.82 13.18
C ASP A 59 4.48 -3.11 14.25
N LEU A 60 3.70 -2.10 14.66
CA LEU A 60 2.65 -2.27 15.66
C LEU A 60 1.61 -3.26 15.17
N TYR A 61 1.12 -3.05 13.95
CA TYR A 61 0.12 -3.93 13.35
C TYR A 61 0.67 -5.33 13.08
N TYR A 62 1.91 -5.45 12.62
CA TYR A 62 2.58 -6.74 12.44
C TYR A 62 2.69 -7.50 13.77
N ASN A 63 3.07 -6.83 14.85
CA ASN A 63 3.18 -7.46 16.17
C ASN A 63 1.83 -7.85 16.77
N ILE A 64 0.78 -7.04 16.58
CA ILE A 64 -0.59 -7.42 16.96
C ILE A 64 -1.03 -8.65 16.16
N GLY A 65 -0.79 -8.67 14.84
CA GLY A 65 -1.09 -9.81 13.97
C GLY A 65 -0.37 -11.08 14.41
N ASN A 66 0.93 -10.99 14.69
CA ASN A 66 1.74 -12.07 15.25
C ASN A 66 1.18 -12.59 16.57
N THR A 67 0.67 -11.69 17.42
CA THR A 67 0.11 -12.05 18.73
C THR A 67 -1.20 -12.80 18.58
N TYR A 68 -2.14 -12.30 17.77
CA TYR A 68 -3.38 -13.02 17.44
C TYR A 68 -3.12 -14.38 16.79
N PHE A 69 -2.13 -14.45 15.89
CA PHE A 69 -1.74 -15.69 15.24
C PHE A 69 -1.27 -16.74 16.25
N LYS A 70 -0.43 -16.36 17.22
CA LYS A 70 0.02 -17.24 18.30
C LYS A 70 -1.12 -17.70 19.20
N MET A 71 -2.12 -16.86 19.39
CA MET A 71 -3.35 -17.16 20.15
C MET A 71 -4.40 -17.95 19.35
N ARG A 72 -4.12 -18.31 18.09
CA ARG A 72 -5.04 -19.01 17.16
C ARG A 72 -6.27 -18.21 16.71
N TYR A 73 -6.28 -16.91 16.92
CA TYR A 73 -7.29 -16.01 16.37
C TYR A 73 -6.91 -15.58 14.94
N ILE A 74 -7.06 -16.51 13.99
CA ILE A 74 -6.53 -16.35 12.62
C ILE A 74 -7.14 -15.16 11.88
N ALA A 75 -8.45 -14.93 11.99
CA ALA A 75 -9.11 -13.81 11.34
C ALA A 75 -8.55 -12.44 11.80
N TYR A 76 -8.31 -12.30 13.11
CA TYR A 76 -7.69 -11.10 13.66
C TYR A 76 -6.22 -10.97 13.24
N ALA A 77 -5.49 -12.07 13.14
CA ALA A 77 -4.12 -12.04 12.61
C ALA A 77 -4.09 -11.51 11.18
N ILE A 78 -4.97 -12.01 10.31
CA ILE A 78 -5.12 -11.54 8.92
C ILE A 78 -5.48 -10.06 8.91
N LEU A 79 -6.46 -9.63 9.71
CA LEU A 79 -6.84 -8.22 9.82
C LEU A 79 -5.65 -7.32 10.11
N TYR A 80 -4.85 -7.65 11.11
CA TYR A 80 -3.73 -6.81 11.49
C TYR A 80 -2.54 -6.92 10.53
N TYR A 81 -2.30 -8.07 9.90
CA TYR A 81 -1.32 -8.15 8.83
C TYR A 81 -1.73 -7.34 7.60
N GLU A 82 -3.01 -7.29 7.25
CA GLU A 82 -3.53 -6.44 6.17
C GLU A 82 -3.36 -4.96 6.49
N LYS A 83 -3.62 -4.56 7.75
CA LYS A 83 -3.33 -3.20 8.22
C LYS A 83 -1.83 -2.87 8.11
N ALA A 84 -0.95 -3.80 8.49
CA ALA A 84 0.50 -3.64 8.37
C ALA A 84 0.92 -3.52 6.89
N LEU A 85 0.39 -4.40 6.02
CA LEU A 85 0.69 -4.42 4.59
C LEU A 85 0.22 -3.15 3.89
N ARG A 86 -0.88 -2.54 4.34
CA ARG A 86 -1.33 -1.24 3.81
C ARG A 86 -0.31 -0.12 4.05
N LEU A 87 0.38 -0.16 5.19
CA LEU A 87 1.42 0.82 5.53
C LEU A 87 2.76 0.49 4.87
N GLU A 88 3.08 -0.80 4.71
CA GLU A 88 4.30 -1.26 4.05
C GLU A 88 4.05 -2.38 3.02
N PRO A 89 3.59 -2.04 1.80
CA PRO A 89 3.08 -3.01 0.81
C PRO A 89 4.10 -4.02 0.29
N ASN A 90 5.39 -3.77 0.50
CA ASN A 90 6.50 -4.56 -0.03
C ASN A 90 7.30 -5.28 1.06
N ASN A 91 6.83 -5.28 2.31
CA ASN A 91 7.52 -5.94 3.40
C ASN A 91 7.40 -7.48 3.25
N PRO A 92 8.51 -8.21 3.04
CA PRO A 92 8.47 -9.64 2.79
C PRO A 92 7.96 -10.45 4.00
N ASP A 93 8.23 -9.99 5.23
CA ASP A 93 7.82 -10.67 6.45
C ASP A 93 6.32 -10.54 6.68
N ILE A 94 5.74 -9.36 6.44
CA ILE A 94 4.29 -9.15 6.50
C ILE A 94 3.58 -10.02 5.45
N ILE A 95 4.08 -10.01 4.20
CA ILE A 95 3.50 -10.81 3.10
C ILE A 95 3.55 -12.30 3.44
N TYR A 96 4.68 -12.79 3.94
CA TYR A 96 4.86 -14.18 4.31
C TYR A 96 3.92 -14.60 5.45
N ASN A 97 3.87 -13.83 6.55
CA ASN A 97 3.00 -14.17 7.68
C ASN A 97 1.52 -14.08 7.34
N LEU A 98 1.11 -13.11 6.51
CA LEU A 98 -0.25 -13.02 5.99
C LEU A 98 -0.61 -14.26 5.17
N GLN A 99 0.29 -14.72 4.30
CA GLN A 99 0.08 -15.95 3.54
C GLN A 99 -0.08 -17.15 4.46
N VAL A 100 0.80 -17.31 5.44
CA VAL A 100 0.73 -18.42 6.42
C VAL A 100 -0.58 -18.36 7.21
N ALA A 101 -1.06 -17.18 7.60
CA ALA A 101 -2.34 -17.02 8.28
C ALA A 101 -3.53 -17.40 7.38
N ARG A 102 -3.54 -16.96 6.12
CA ARG A 102 -4.56 -17.34 5.14
C ARG A 102 -4.60 -18.84 4.85
N GLU A 103 -3.44 -19.50 4.85
CA GLU A 103 -3.36 -20.97 4.68
C GLU A 103 -3.99 -21.74 5.86
N GLN A 104 -4.15 -21.10 7.02
CA GLN A 104 -4.81 -21.67 8.20
C GLN A 104 -6.32 -21.36 8.28
N CYS A 105 -6.86 -20.52 7.39
CA CYS A 105 -8.30 -20.33 7.27
C CYS A 105 -8.98 -21.60 6.73
N ILE A 106 -10.18 -21.89 7.25
CA ILE A 106 -10.99 -23.04 6.84
C ILE A 106 -11.39 -22.92 5.37
N ASP A 107 -11.79 -21.71 4.96
CA ASP A 107 -12.17 -21.42 3.58
C ASP A 107 -10.97 -20.88 2.79
N ARG A 108 -10.45 -21.70 1.89
CA ARG A 108 -9.43 -21.29 0.93
C ARG A 108 -10.08 -20.53 -0.22
N ILE A 109 -10.13 -19.21 -0.09
CA ILE A 109 -10.38 -18.35 -1.25
C ILE A 109 -9.04 -18.22 -1.99
N GLU A 110 -8.74 -19.20 -2.83
CA GLU A 110 -7.57 -19.10 -3.71
C GLU A 110 -7.74 -17.88 -4.63
N PRO A 111 -6.74 -16.99 -4.72
CA PRO A 111 -6.80 -15.89 -5.66
C PRO A 111 -6.92 -16.48 -7.07
N VAL A 112 -7.89 -15.97 -7.84
CA VAL A 112 -8.10 -16.39 -9.23
C VAL A 112 -6.76 -16.35 -9.97
N PRO A 113 -6.32 -17.46 -10.60
CA PRO A 113 -5.02 -17.53 -11.25
C PRO A 113 -4.94 -16.43 -12.30
N THR A 114 -4.00 -15.50 -12.10
CA THR A 114 -3.78 -14.39 -13.03
C THR A 114 -2.69 -14.75 -14.04
N PHE A 115 -2.75 -14.14 -15.21
CA PHE A 115 -1.77 -14.38 -16.27
C PHE A 115 -0.38 -13.85 -15.85
N PHE A 116 0.72 -14.48 -16.27
CA PHE A 116 2.06 -14.08 -15.79
C PHE A 116 2.39 -12.60 -16.07
N VAL A 117 1.86 -12.02 -17.17
CA VAL A 117 2.04 -10.60 -17.49
C VAL A 117 1.31 -9.69 -16.51
N THR A 118 0.14 -10.07 -16.00
CA THR A 118 -0.58 -9.25 -15.01
C THR A 118 0.18 -9.22 -13.69
N GLU A 119 0.77 -10.34 -13.29
CA GLU A 119 1.61 -10.38 -12.09
C GLU A 119 2.91 -9.60 -12.27
N TRP A 120 3.54 -9.68 -13.45
CA TRP A 120 4.72 -8.87 -13.77
C TRP A 120 4.41 -7.37 -13.76
N ILE A 121 3.27 -6.95 -14.34
CA ILE A 121 2.83 -5.54 -14.34
C ILE A 121 2.55 -5.08 -12.90
N ARG A 122 1.80 -5.87 -12.11
CA ARG A 122 1.50 -5.57 -10.71
C ARG A 122 2.77 -5.38 -9.89
N LYS A 123 3.71 -6.34 -9.98
CA LYS A 123 5.01 -6.24 -9.33
C LYS A 123 5.80 -5.04 -9.81
N SER A 124 5.84 -4.79 -11.12
CA SER A 124 6.58 -3.66 -11.69
C SER A 124 6.13 -2.32 -11.13
N HIS A 125 4.82 -2.20 -10.87
CA HIS A 125 4.27 -0.97 -10.36
C HIS A 125 4.60 -0.74 -8.89
N GLN A 126 4.69 -1.83 -8.12
CA GLN A 126 5.01 -1.84 -6.70
C GLN A 126 6.50 -1.56 -6.40
N ILE A 127 7.40 -1.58 -7.41
CA ILE A 127 8.85 -1.31 -7.20
C ILE A 127 9.11 0.11 -6.70
N LEU A 128 8.37 1.10 -7.20
CA LEU A 128 8.55 2.51 -6.87
C LEU A 128 7.29 3.05 -6.19
N SER A 129 7.45 3.96 -5.24
CA SER A 129 6.32 4.61 -4.60
C SER A 129 5.50 5.45 -5.59
N SER A 130 4.21 5.66 -5.29
CA SER A 130 3.31 6.48 -6.12
C SER A 130 3.87 7.89 -6.38
N GLY A 131 4.56 8.48 -5.41
CA GLY A 131 5.23 9.78 -5.55
C GLY A 131 6.37 9.78 -6.56
N ILE A 132 7.18 8.72 -6.61
CA ILE A 132 8.28 8.59 -7.57
C ILE A 132 7.72 8.41 -8.98
N TRP A 133 6.70 7.56 -9.17
CA TRP A 133 6.03 7.42 -10.47
C TRP A 133 5.41 8.74 -10.96
N ALA A 134 4.83 9.53 -10.05
CA ALA A 134 4.33 10.86 -10.38
C ALA A 134 5.46 11.81 -10.81
N ALA A 135 6.59 11.83 -10.09
CA ALA A 135 7.74 12.66 -10.44
C ALA A 135 8.35 12.28 -11.80
N ILE A 136 8.48 10.97 -12.08
CA ILE A 136 8.92 10.46 -13.39
C ILE A 136 7.97 10.93 -14.49
N SER A 137 6.65 10.83 -14.28
CA SER A 137 5.66 11.25 -15.27
C SER A 137 5.76 12.75 -15.61
N ILE A 138 5.99 13.60 -14.60
CA ILE A 138 6.19 15.04 -14.79
C ILE A 138 7.49 15.31 -15.55
N GLY A 139 8.58 14.64 -15.17
CA GLY A 139 9.87 14.77 -15.85
C GLY A 139 9.80 14.37 -17.32
N LEU A 140 9.16 13.22 -17.62
CA LEU A 140 8.95 12.75 -18.99
C LEU A 140 8.03 13.70 -19.78
N LEU A 141 6.99 14.26 -19.16
CA LEU A 141 6.12 15.23 -19.82
C LEU A 141 6.89 16.50 -20.20
N VAL A 142 7.70 17.04 -19.30
CA VAL A 142 8.55 18.21 -19.58
C VAL A 142 9.54 17.91 -20.70
N LEU A 143 10.15 16.71 -20.70
CA LEU A 143 11.04 16.28 -21.77
C LEU A 143 10.32 16.14 -23.11
N ALA A 144 9.11 15.57 -23.14
CA ALA A 144 8.28 15.45 -24.34
C ALA A 144 7.95 16.82 -24.92
N LEU A 145 7.55 17.78 -24.07
CA LEU A 145 7.29 19.16 -24.47
C LEU A 145 8.54 19.85 -25.01
N PHE A 146 9.68 19.67 -24.35
CA PHE A 146 10.96 20.20 -24.83
C PHE A 146 11.32 19.65 -26.22
N LEU A 147 11.22 18.33 -26.43
CA LEU A 147 11.46 17.71 -27.73
C LEU A 147 10.48 18.19 -28.81
N PHE A 148 9.22 18.42 -28.42
CA PHE A 148 8.22 18.99 -29.31
C PHE A 148 8.56 20.44 -29.69
N LEU A 149 9.07 21.25 -28.76
CA LEU A 149 9.59 22.59 -29.06
C LEU A 149 10.80 22.53 -29.99
N VAL A 150 11.73 21.60 -29.78
CA VAL A 150 12.85 21.39 -30.71
C VAL A 150 12.33 21.03 -32.11
N PHE A 151 11.29 20.20 -32.22
CA PHE A 151 10.63 19.93 -33.50
C PHE A 151 10.07 21.19 -34.17
N LEU A 152 9.48 22.12 -33.42
CA LEU A 152 8.91 23.36 -33.97
C LEU A 152 10.00 24.33 -34.48
N PHE A 153 11.12 24.46 -33.77
CA PHE A 153 12.15 25.47 -34.08
C PHE A 153 13.37 24.92 -34.83
N ALA A 154 13.52 23.61 -34.97
CA ALA A 154 14.66 23.02 -35.68
C ALA A 154 14.61 23.31 -37.19
N ARG A 155 15.70 23.89 -37.71
CA ARG A 155 15.89 24.13 -39.15
C ARG A 155 16.27 22.87 -39.94
N GLY A 156 16.89 21.87 -39.29
CA GLY A 156 17.33 20.64 -39.92
C GLY A 156 16.24 19.57 -40.00
N VAL A 157 15.96 19.06 -41.20
CA VAL A 157 14.89 18.05 -41.44
C VAL A 157 15.11 16.76 -40.64
N ARG A 158 16.36 16.30 -40.48
CA ARG A 158 16.67 15.09 -39.70
C ARG A 158 16.37 15.28 -38.21
N LEU A 159 16.82 16.40 -37.64
CA LEU A 159 16.58 16.74 -36.23
C LEU A 159 15.08 16.88 -35.97
N ARG A 160 14.35 17.57 -36.85
CA ARG A 160 12.91 17.74 -36.74
C ARG A 160 12.16 16.39 -36.74
N LYS A 161 12.48 15.48 -37.67
CA LYS A 161 11.88 14.14 -37.71
C LYS A 161 12.22 13.32 -36.45
N ALA A 162 13.48 13.35 -36.01
CA ALA A 162 13.91 12.61 -34.83
C ALA A 162 13.24 13.13 -33.55
N SER A 163 13.23 14.45 -33.34
CA SER A 163 12.59 15.09 -32.18
C SER A 163 11.09 14.85 -32.12
N PHE A 164 10.41 14.84 -33.27
CA PHE A 164 8.99 14.50 -33.34
C PHE A 164 8.71 13.07 -32.89
N ILE A 165 9.40 12.09 -33.49
CA ILE A 165 9.22 10.67 -33.14
C ILE A 165 9.56 10.45 -31.66
N LEU A 166 10.66 11.03 -31.18
CA LEU A 166 11.08 10.88 -29.78
C LEU A 166 10.07 11.53 -28.82
N SER A 167 9.49 12.69 -29.17
CA SER A 167 8.46 13.33 -28.34
C SER A 167 7.22 12.45 -28.16
N ILE A 168 6.78 11.74 -29.22
CA ILE A 168 5.66 10.81 -29.15
C ILE A 168 6.01 9.62 -28.26
N VAL A 169 7.19 9.02 -28.45
CA VAL A 169 7.65 7.89 -27.63
C VAL A 169 7.70 8.28 -26.15
N VAL A 170 8.34 9.41 -25.82
CA VAL A 170 8.45 9.89 -24.44
C VAL A 170 7.07 10.21 -23.86
N LEU A 171 6.15 10.76 -24.65
CA LEU A 171 4.77 11.01 -24.22
C LEU A 171 4.03 9.71 -23.86
N LEU A 172 4.19 8.65 -24.66
CA LEU A 172 3.60 7.34 -24.35
C LEU A 172 4.14 6.77 -23.04
N PHE A 173 5.45 6.88 -22.80
CA PHE A 173 6.05 6.49 -21.52
C PHE A 173 5.55 7.34 -20.35
N ALA A 174 5.34 8.64 -20.55
CA ALA A 174 4.76 9.53 -19.54
C ALA A 174 3.34 9.09 -19.15
N ILE A 175 2.48 8.79 -20.15
CA ILE A 175 1.12 8.28 -19.93
C ILE A 175 1.14 6.97 -19.16
N MET A 176 2.00 6.02 -19.56
CA MET A 176 2.16 4.75 -18.85
C MET A 176 2.57 4.95 -17.39
N SER A 177 3.54 5.83 -17.14
CA SER A 177 4.00 6.21 -15.79
C SER A 177 2.88 6.84 -14.96
N THR A 178 1.98 7.62 -15.55
CA THR A 178 0.81 8.19 -14.86
C THR A 178 -0.23 7.13 -14.51
N VAL A 179 -0.54 6.21 -15.44
CA VAL A 179 -1.45 5.08 -15.19
C VAL A 179 -0.94 4.24 -14.03
N PHE A 180 0.35 3.96 -14.06
CA PHE A 180 1.09 3.38 -12.96
C PHE A 180 0.84 4.20 -11.68
N ALA A 181 1.28 5.46 -11.57
CA ALA A 181 1.09 6.25 -10.35
C ALA A 181 -0.34 6.20 -9.78
N TRP A 182 -1.36 6.23 -10.65
CA TRP A 182 -2.77 6.08 -10.27
C TRP A 182 -3.11 4.70 -9.70
N GLN A 183 -2.59 3.62 -10.28
CA GLN A 183 -2.80 2.25 -9.84
C GLN A 183 -2.23 1.98 -8.42
N SER A 184 -0.99 2.37 -8.12
CA SER A 184 -0.42 2.22 -6.75
C SER A 184 -1.21 3.06 -5.76
N ARG A 185 -1.61 4.27 -6.15
CA ARG A 185 -2.42 5.10 -5.27
C ARG A 185 -3.75 4.42 -4.95
N LYS A 186 -4.39 3.83 -5.95
CA LYS A 186 -5.64 3.08 -5.78
C LYS A 186 -5.45 1.86 -4.88
N GLU A 187 -4.34 1.12 -5.03
CA GLU A 187 -4.01 -0.02 -4.17
C GLU A 187 -3.76 0.42 -2.72
N ALA A 188 -3.02 1.50 -2.51
CA ALA A 188 -2.73 2.03 -1.17
C ALA A 188 -3.98 2.59 -0.45
N THR A 189 -4.98 3.07 -1.20
CA THR A 189 -6.25 3.58 -0.67
C THR A 189 -7.42 2.64 -0.92
N ARG A 190 -7.19 1.33 -1.12
CA ARG A 190 -8.30 0.37 -1.19
C ARG A 190 -9.06 0.37 0.13
N GLU A 191 -10.34 0.72 0.06
CA GLU A 191 -11.31 0.60 1.17
C GLU A 191 -12.37 -0.47 0.86
N ASP A 192 -12.24 -1.16 -0.28
CA ASP A 192 -13.15 -2.22 -0.75
C ASP A 192 -12.83 -3.61 -0.16
N LEU A 193 -11.89 -3.69 0.78
CA LEU A 193 -11.56 -4.92 1.49
C LEU A 193 -12.33 -4.97 2.82
N ALA A 194 -13.15 -6.00 2.99
CA ALA A 194 -13.81 -6.33 4.23
C ALA A 194 -13.31 -7.70 4.71
N ILE A 195 -12.94 -7.79 5.99
CA ILE A 195 -12.47 -9.03 6.62
C ILE A 195 -13.61 -9.54 7.49
N VAL A 196 -13.99 -10.80 7.28
CA VAL A 196 -15.16 -11.39 7.92
C VAL A 196 -14.70 -12.04 9.22
N LEU A 197 -14.87 -11.32 10.33
CA LEU A 197 -14.52 -11.81 11.67
C LEU A 197 -15.57 -12.75 12.27
N ALA A 198 -16.66 -13.05 11.56
CA ALA A 198 -17.72 -13.91 12.03
C ALA A 198 -17.45 -15.37 11.64
N ALA A 199 -17.52 -16.28 12.62
CA ALA A 199 -17.29 -17.73 12.44
C ALA A 199 -18.03 -18.35 11.25
N VAL A 200 -19.21 -17.84 10.92
CA VAL A 200 -20.01 -18.19 9.73
C VAL A 200 -20.80 -16.95 9.27
N SER A 201 -20.64 -16.56 8.02
CA SER A 201 -21.40 -15.49 7.36
C SER A 201 -21.91 -15.98 6.00
N SER A 202 -23.22 -15.92 5.80
CA SER A 202 -23.83 -16.22 4.50
C SER A 202 -23.69 -15.01 3.57
N VAL A 203 -22.96 -15.15 2.48
CA VAL A 203 -22.97 -14.20 1.36
C VAL A 203 -24.32 -14.29 0.67
N ARG A 204 -25.05 -13.18 0.65
CA ARG A 204 -26.37 -13.09 0.05
C ARG A 204 -26.34 -12.39 -1.29
N SER A 205 -27.24 -12.79 -2.18
CA SER A 205 -27.42 -12.18 -3.50
C SER A 205 -27.94 -10.74 -3.44
N ALA A 206 -28.47 -10.30 -2.30
CA ALA A 206 -29.01 -8.97 -2.09
C ALA A 206 -28.96 -8.57 -0.60
N PRO A 207 -28.83 -7.26 -0.28
CA PRO A 207 -28.95 -6.77 1.09
C PRO A 207 -30.40 -6.95 1.60
N GLY A 208 -30.57 -7.68 2.71
CA GLY A 208 -31.87 -7.93 3.35
C GLY A 208 -32.11 -9.41 3.69
N THR A 209 -33.27 -9.70 4.30
CA THR A 209 -33.68 -11.07 4.68
C THR A 209 -34.23 -11.89 3.53
N GLN A 210 -34.49 -11.28 2.37
CA GLN A 210 -35.01 -11.95 1.17
C GLN A 210 -33.92 -12.38 0.17
N GLY A 211 -32.66 -12.01 0.41
CA GLY A 211 -31.54 -12.45 -0.42
C GLY A 211 -31.29 -13.94 -0.23
N LYS A 212 -31.09 -14.67 -1.33
CA LYS A 212 -30.77 -16.09 -1.29
C LYS A 212 -29.31 -16.24 -0.85
N ASP A 213 -29.03 -17.20 0.03
CA ASP A 213 -27.66 -17.51 0.43
C ASP A 213 -26.92 -18.12 -0.78
N LEU A 214 -25.92 -17.39 -1.27
CA LEU A 214 -25.12 -17.77 -2.43
C LEU A 214 -23.92 -18.63 -2.01
N LEU A 215 -23.32 -18.30 -0.88
CA LEU A 215 -22.15 -18.97 -0.34
C LEU A 215 -22.13 -18.79 1.18
N VAL A 216 -21.71 -19.82 1.91
CA VAL A 216 -21.40 -19.70 3.34
C VAL A 216 -19.89 -19.50 3.44
N ILE A 217 -19.48 -18.38 4.01
CA ILE A 217 -18.07 -18.03 4.27
C ILE A 217 -17.84 -18.15 5.78
N HIS A 218 -16.79 -18.85 6.19
CA HIS A 218 -16.31 -18.94 7.57
C HIS A 218 -15.43 -17.73 7.90
N GLU A 219 -14.69 -17.74 9.00
CA GLU A 219 -13.70 -16.68 9.27
C GLU A 219 -12.63 -16.60 8.15
N VAL A 220 -12.64 -15.49 7.39
CA VAL A 220 -11.70 -15.20 6.28
C VAL A 220 -11.33 -13.72 6.25
#